data_AF-A0A2T0X440-F1
#
_entry.id   AF-A0A2T0X440-F1
#
_cell.length_a   1.000
_cell.length_b   1.000
_cell.length_c   1.000
_cell.angle_alpha   90.00
_cell.angle_beta   90.00
_cell.angle_gamma   90.00
#
_symmetry.space_group_name_H-M   'P 1'
#
loop_
_entity.id
_entity.type
_entity.pdbx_description
1 polymer ?
#
loop_
_entity_poly.entity_id
_entity_poly.type
_entity_poly.pdbx_seq_one_letter_code
_entity_poly.pdbx_strand_id
1 'polypeptide(L)'
;MARSPLGGRVSESLKKSFLERYARYVEFVRKLEDEDLFDRSLFYFFRARTASQEQWGWAIGCAQSTVGNWERGVTYPGRQWRRKILSASKAVLDIEKERIESVSNALNLNVRIDLVDTKDQLENSVLNAALTDFSYDEVLNRIVSVPFSTDDRTQDHEAFAVDKENLLESLAEQADLIVESIPNSANAPTTRLVSTLRSYKKSCASEKPNPRLLHRLGTLIAAQANSDDFRMAASDWDVNALDGFTAEHVELMRLYFREALAKAQQVEALPMDDGASEEITADDFFQAADAVGSVRTPEGEPVFDEDIATLLRDIGGEVRDLSEAIQFTMDERRKEVLRRRRRQAIKNGSIYVGRVLFFSAFFIVALPGTFGVAGSIASILGVAEILAPGSVRSIYSRLQAAFPILPSLPASDRDENDRDGKSH
;
A
#
# COMPACT_ATOMS: atom_id res chain seq x y z
N MET A 1 34.00 17.27 5.91
CA MET A 1 33.51 17.16 4.51
C MET A 1 32.00 17.27 4.54
N ALA A 2 31.46 18.40 4.08
CA ALA A 2 30.02 18.65 4.08
C ALA A 2 29.34 17.77 3.01
N ARG A 3 28.43 16.89 3.43
CA ARG A 3 27.53 16.17 2.53
C ARG A 3 26.46 17.14 2.03
N SER A 4 26.28 17.18 0.71
CA SER A 4 25.38 18.09 0.02
C SER A 4 23.91 17.78 0.35
N PRO A 5 23.06 18.79 0.64
CA PRO A 5 21.63 18.62 0.96
C PRO A 5 20.75 18.34 -0.29
N LEU A 6 21.37 18.02 -1.43
CA LEU A 6 20.70 17.81 -2.72
C LEU A 6 20.25 16.36 -2.98
N GLY A 7 20.60 15.40 -2.12
CA GLY A 7 20.31 13.97 -2.34
C GLY A 7 18.81 13.61 -2.33
N GLY A 8 18.03 14.17 -1.39
CA GLY A 8 16.61 13.81 -1.20
C GLY A 8 15.65 14.34 -2.27
N ARG A 9 15.87 15.56 -2.79
CA ARG A 9 15.04 16.11 -3.89
C ARG A 9 15.33 15.46 -5.24
N VAL A 10 16.54 14.94 -5.43
CA VAL A 10 16.97 14.30 -6.68
C VAL A 10 16.33 12.91 -6.82
N SER A 11 16.11 12.20 -5.72
CA SER A 11 15.55 10.85 -5.74
C SER A 11 14.03 10.80 -5.99
N GLU A 12 13.21 11.64 -5.34
CA GLU A 12 11.77 11.76 -5.67
C GLU A 12 11.54 12.25 -7.10
N SER A 13 12.35 13.23 -7.54
CA SER A 13 12.37 13.72 -8.92
C SER A 13 12.74 12.61 -9.91
N LEU A 14 13.73 11.77 -9.59
CA LEU A 14 14.15 10.65 -10.43
C LEU A 14 13.13 9.51 -10.47
N LYS A 15 12.48 9.17 -9.35
CA LYS A 15 11.40 8.17 -9.25
C LYS A 15 10.19 8.55 -10.09
N LYS A 16 9.70 9.78 -9.89
CA LYS A 16 8.60 10.35 -10.68
C LYS A 16 8.99 10.44 -12.16
N SER A 17 10.19 10.93 -12.47
CA SER A 17 10.71 11.04 -13.83
C SER A 17 10.88 9.68 -14.53
N PHE A 18 11.29 8.62 -13.82
CA PHE A 18 11.52 7.29 -14.41
C PHE A 18 10.22 6.54 -14.70
N LEU A 19 9.29 6.51 -13.74
CA LEU A 19 7.98 5.87 -13.90
C LEU A 19 7.08 6.63 -14.87
N GLU A 20 7.05 7.97 -14.79
CA GLU A 20 6.40 8.79 -15.81
C GLU A 20 7.05 8.55 -17.17
N ARG A 21 8.37 8.30 -17.22
CA ARG A 21 9.06 8.05 -18.47
C ARG A 21 8.69 6.72 -19.10
N TYR A 22 8.78 5.62 -18.36
CA TYR A 22 8.40 4.31 -18.89
C TYR A 22 6.91 4.23 -19.21
N ALA A 23 6.03 4.78 -18.36
CA ALA A 23 4.60 4.87 -18.65
C ALA A 23 4.31 5.68 -19.93
N ARG A 24 4.97 6.83 -20.12
CA ARG A 24 4.86 7.62 -21.37
C ARG A 24 5.42 6.90 -22.58
N TYR A 25 6.41 6.03 -22.38
CA TYR A 25 6.97 5.21 -23.46
C TYR A 25 5.98 4.16 -23.92
N VAL A 26 5.36 3.46 -22.97
CA VAL A 26 4.31 2.48 -23.24
C VAL A 26 3.07 3.17 -23.82
N GLU A 27 2.65 4.31 -23.28
CA GLU A 27 1.53 5.09 -23.82
C GLU A 27 1.79 5.52 -25.27
N PHE A 28 3.02 5.94 -25.60
CA PHE A 28 3.39 6.29 -26.97
C PHE A 28 3.29 5.11 -27.93
N VAL A 29 3.82 3.94 -27.51
CA VAL A 29 3.75 2.70 -28.30
C VAL A 29 2.30 2.26 -28.47
N ARG A 30 1.51 2.28 -27.40
CA ARG A 30 0.08 1.92 -27.41
C ARG A 30 -0.71 2.80 -28.36
N LYS A 31 -0.56 4.13 -28.31
CA LYS A 31 -1.22 5.07 -29.23
C LYS A 31 -0.84 4.82 -30.69
N LEU A 32 0.42 4.47 -30.95
CA LEU A 32 0.86 4.14 -32.31
C LEU A 32 0.39 2.77 -32.80
N GLU A 33 0.27 1.79 -31.89
CA GLU A 33 -0.12 0.42 -32.20
C GLU A 33 -1.64 0.26 -32.34
N ASP A 34 -2.39 0.71 -31.33
CA ASP A 34 -3.84 0.49 -31.23
C ASP A 34 -4.64 1.57 -31.95
N GLU A 35 -4.16 2.82 -31.92
CA GLU A 35 -4.91 3.98 -32.42
C GLU A 35 -4.33 4.54 -33.75
N ASP A 36 -3.19 4.02 -34.25
CA ASP A 36 -2.41 4.57 -35.37
C ASP A 36 -2.16 6.09 -35.24
N LEU A 37 -2.05 6.57 -34.00
CA LEU A 37 -1.99 7.98 -33.64
C LEU A 37 -0.59 8.36 -33.18
N PHE A 38 0.00 9.37 -33.83
CA PHE A 38 1.30 9.89 -33.45
C PHE A 38 1.15 11.08 -32.51
N ASP A 39 1.42 10.84 -31.23
CA ASP A 39 1.46 11.90 -30.23
C ASP A 39 2.83 12.58 -30.23
N ARG A 40 2.88 13.82 -30.73
CA ARG A 40 4.10 14.62 -30.84
C ARG A 40 4.78 14.83 -29.48
N SER A 41 3.99 15.03 -28.43
CA SER A 41 4.53 15.35 -27.10
C SER A 41 5.23 14.13 -26.50
N LEU A 42 4.60 12.96 -26.66
CA LEU A 42 5.17 11.69 -26.23
C LEU A 42 6.35 11.28 -27.11
N PHE A 43 6.28 11.46 -28.43
CA PHE A 43 7.41 11.17 -29.32
C PHE A 43 8.64 12.01 -28.98
N TYR A 44 8.47 13.33 -28.81
CA TYR A 44 9.57 14.20 -28.41
C TYR A 44 10.17 13.75 -27.07
N PHE A 45 9.32 13.43 -26.10
CA PHE A 45 9.73 12.95 -24.78
C PHE A 45 10.50 11.62 -24.86
N PHE A 46 10.02 10.68 -25.69
CA PHE A 46 10.62 9.37 -25.95
C PHE A 46 11.98 9.50 -26.59
N ARG A 47 12.05 10.24 -27.70
CA ARG A 47 13.28 10.45 -28.46
C ARG A 47 14.31 11.22 -27.65
N ALA A 48 13.92 12.28 -26.94
CA ALA A 48 14.80 13.11 -26.09
C ALA A 48 15.65 12.35 -25.08
N ARG A 49 15.14 11.22 -24.60
CA ARG A 49 15.76 10.48 -23.51
C ARG A 49 16.34 9.14 -23.92
N THR A 50 16.19 8.76 -25.18
CA THR A 50 16.66 7.47 -25.71
C THR A 50 17.82 7.66 -26.67
N ALA A 51 17.71 8.61 -27.61
CA ALA A 51 18.72 8.82 -28.63
C ALA A 51 18.62 10.19 -29.32
N SER A 52 19.67 10.58 -30.03
CA SER A 52 19.66 11.82 -30.82
C SER A 52 18.65 11.74 -31.98
N GLN A 53 18.22 12.88 -32.51
CA GLN A 53 17.36 12.92 -33.70
C GLN A 53 18.03 12.24 -34.90
N GLU A 54 19.36 12.30 -34.99
CA GLU A 54 20.14 11.62 -36.01
C GLU A 54 20.02 10.11 -35.87
N GLN A 55 20.25 9.57 -34.67
CA GLN A 55 20.14 8.15 -34.37
C GLN A 55 18.72 7.60 -34.60
N TRP A 56 17.69 8.38 -34.25
CA TRP A 56 16.30 8.04 -34.60
C TRP A 56 16.03 8.10 -36.10
N GLY A 57 16.64 9.06 -36.80
CA GLY A 57 16.63 9.14 -38.26
C GLY A 57 17.20 7.85 -38.88
N TRP A 58 18.35 7.38 -38.39
CA TRP A 58 18.94 6.10 -38.80
C TRP A 58 18.04 4.90 -38.50
N ALA A 59 17.49 4.81 -37.28
CA ALA A 59 16.62 3.70 -36.88
C ALA A 59 15.32 3.61 -37.71
N ILE A 60 14.75 4.76 -38.09
CA ILE A 60 13.53 4.86 -38.90
C ILE A 60 13.84 4.83 -40.41
N GLY A 61 15.08 5.10 -40.81
CA GLY A 61 15.49 5.27 -42.20
C GLY A 61 14.98 6.58 -42.83
N CYS A 62 15.10 7.69 -42.10
CA CYS A 62 14.79 9.04 -42.57
C CYS A 62 15.88 10.05 -42.17
N ALA A 63 15.84 11.25 -42.74
CA ALA A 63 16.79 12.30 -42.39
C ALA A 63 16.51 12.84 -40.97
N GLN A 64 17.56 13.26 -40.26
CA GLN A 64 17.43 13.93 -38.95
C GLN A 64 16.44 15.11 -39.01
N SER A 65 16.46 15.88 -40.09
CA SER A 65 15.55 17.02 -40.29
C SER A 65 14.08 16.60 -40.34
N THR A 66 13.78 15.41 -40.86
CA THR A 66 12.44 14.84 -40.88
C THR A 66 11.93 14.53 -39.47
N VAL A 67 12.78 13.95 -38.62
CA VAL A 67 12.48 13.71 -37.19
C VAL A 67 12.21 15.04 -36.48
N GLY A 68 13.09 16.04 -36.69
CA GLY A 68 12.92 17.37 -36.11
C GLY A 68 11.67 18.11 -36.61
N ASN A 69 11.19 17.83 -37.82
CA ASN A 69 9.94 18.39 -38.34
C ASN A 69 8.70 17.76 -37.69
N TRP A 70 8.73 16.46 -37.40
CA TRP A 70 7.67 15.78 -36.64
C TRP A 70 7.59 16.32 -35.20
N GLU A 71 8.72 16.50 -34.52
CA GLU A 71 8.78 17.04 -33.16
C GLU A 71 8.27 18.48 -33.05
N ARG A 72 8.56 19.30 -34.07
CA ARG A 72 8.07 20.68 -34.12
C ARG A 72 6.61 20.76 -34.61
N GLY A 73 6.06 19.68 -35.16
CA GLY A 73 4.73 19.65 -35.77
C GLY A 73 4.65 20.38 -37.11
N VAL A 74 5.79 20.57 -37.80
CA VAL A 74 5.85 21.16 -39.14
C VAL A 74 5.23 20.21 -40.17
N THR A 75 5.45 18.90 -39.97
CA THR A 75 4.85 17.84 -40.79
C THR A 75 4.34 16.74 -39.87
N TYR A 76 3.27 16.06 -40.26
CA TYR A 76 2.78 14.87 -39.55
C TYR A 76 3.31 13.60 -40.24
N PRO A 77 3.80 12.58 -39.50
CA PRO A 77 4.28 11.36 -40.11
C PRO A 77 3.13 10.59 -40.77
N GLY A 78 3.29 10.30 -42.06
CA GLY A 78 2.39 9.42 -42.79
C GLY A 78 2.41 7.99 -42.22
N ARG A 79 1.41 7.18 -42.58
CA ARG A 79 1.21 5.82 -42.04
C ARG A 79 2.45 4.92 -42.15
N GLN A 80 3.16 4.99 -43.28
CA GLN A 80 4.41 4.24 -43.47
C GLN A 80 5.48 4.63 -42.44
N TRP A 81 5.61 5.92 -42.12
CA TRP A 81 6.55 6.41 -41.14
C TRP A 81 6.12 6.08 -39.70
N ARG A 82 4.83 6.15 -39.38
CA ARG A 82 4.30 5.73 -38.07
C ARG A 82 4.61 4.28 -37.76
N ARG A 83 4.50 3.36 -38.73
CA ARG A 83 4.88 1.95 -38.55
C ARG A 83 6.38 1.76 -38.28
N LYS A 84 7.24 2.53 -38.95
CA LYS A 84 8.69 2.49 -38.71
C LYS A 84 9.05 3.10 -37.36
N ILE A 85 8.37 4.19 -36.96
CA ILE A 85 8.48 4.76 -35.62
C ILE A 85 8.05 3.73 -34.58
N LEU A 86 6.90 3.06 -34.76
CA LEU A 86 6.43 2.00 -33.87
C LEU A 86 7.47 0.88 -33.72
N SER A 87 8.02 0.38 -34.83
CA SER A 87 9.06 -0.65 -34.79
C SER A 87 10.32 -0.20 -34.03
N ALA A 88 10.78 1.03 -34.25
CA ALA A 88 11.92 1.59 -33.53
C ALA A 88 11.60 1.82 -32.05
N SER A 89 10.41 2.32 -31.73
CA SER A 89 9.93 2.51 -30.36
C SER A 89 9.78 1.20 -29.60
N LYS A 90 9.30 0.13 -30.24
CA LYS A 90 9.24 -1.22 -29.66
C LYS A 90 10.63 -1.75 -29.36
N ALA A 91 11.58 -1.67 -30.30
CA ALA A 91 12.95 -2.10 -30.06
C ALA A 91 13.60 -1.35 -28.88
N VAL A 92 13.37 -0.05 -28.76
CA VAL A 92 13.87 0.73 -27.62
C VAL A 92 13.16 0.35 -26.32
N LEU A 93 11.85 0.11 -26.36
CA LEU A 93 11.07 -0.36 -25.21
C LEU A 93 11.55 -1.75 -24.76
N ASP A 94 11.84 -2.65 -25.70
CA ASP A 94 12.35 -4.00 -25.44
C ASP A 94 13.75 -3.95 -24.83
N ILE A 95 14.64 -3.06 -25.29
CA ILE A 95 15.95 -2.83 -24.65
C ILE A 95 15.77 -2.32 -23.21
N GLU A 96 14.83 -1.41 -22.96
CA GLU A 96 14.55 -0.94 -21.60
C GLU A 96 13.91 -2.04 -20.74
N LYS A 97 13.04 -2.89 -21.30
CA LYS A 97 12.49 -4.07 -20.64
C LYS A 97 13.58 -5.09 -20.31
N GLU A 98 14.42 -5.45 -21.26
CA GLU A 98 15.58 -6.34 -21.07
C GLU A 98 16.55 -5.77 -20.04
N ARG A 99 16.72 -4.44 -19.98
CA ARG A 99 17.52 -3.80 -18.94
C ARG A 99 16.87 -3.98 -17.56
N ILE A 100 15.57 -3.80 -17.43
CA ILE A 100 14.81 -4.07 -16.20
C ILE A 100 14.91 -5.56 -15.81
N GLU A 101 14.74 -6.46 -16.77
CA GLU A 101 14.83 -7.92 -16.58
C GLU A 101 16.24 -8.39 -16.24
N SER A 102 17.28 -7.82 -16.86
CA SER A 102 18.68 -8.14 -16.54
C SER A 102 19.03 -7.74 -15.11
N VAL A 103 18.47 -6.62 -14.63
CA VAL A 103 18.60 -6.22 -13.23
C VAL A 103 17.81 -7.15 -12.33
N SER A 104 16.59 -7.55 -12.73
CA SER A 104 15.80 -8.55 -11.99
C SER A 104 16.51 -9.90 -11.86
N ASN A 105 17.11 -10.40 -12.95
CA ASN A 105 17.85 -11.66 -13.01
C ASN A 105 19.17 -11.58 -12.24
N ALA A 106 19.91 -10.47 -12.32
CA ALA A 106 21.11 -10.24 -11.53
C ALA A 106 20.83 -10.20 -10.01
N LEU A 107 19.57 -9.94 -9.63
CA LEU A 107 19.09 -9.91 -8.24
C LEU A 107 18.44 -11.24 -7.80
N ASN A 108 18.51 -12.32 -8.60
CA ASN A 108 17.87 -13.61 -8.33
C ASN A 108 16.34 -13.52 -8.10
N LEU A 109 15.69 -12.52 -8.68
CA LEU A 109 14.25 -12.33 -8.59
C LEU A 109 13.59 -13.11 -9.73
N ASN A 110 13.12 -14.32 -9.43
CA ASN A 110 12.33 -15.14 -10.35
C ASN A 110 10.89 -14.62 -10.55
N VAL A 111 10.58 -13.39 -10.14
CA VAL A 111 9.25 -12.79 -10.31
C VAL A 111 9.36 -11.70 -11.37
N ARG A 112 8.89 -12.01 -12.57
CA ARG A 112 8.69 -11.05 -13.65
C ARG A 112 7.49 -10.19 -13.29
N ILE A 113 7.72 -9.05 -12.66
CA ILE A 113 6.65 -8.09 -12.33
C ILE A 113 6.57 -7.10 -13.50
N ASP A 114 5.47 -7.15 -14.26
CA ASP A 114 5.18 -6.10 -15.24
C ASP A 114 4.79 -4.83 -14.47
N LEU A 115 5.68 -3.83 -14.47
CA LEU A 115 5.50 -2.55 -13.81
C LEU A 115 4.26 -1.79 -14.27
N VAL A 116 3.93 -1.89 -15.56
CA VAL A 116 2.82 -1.14 -16.15
C VAL A 116 1.54 -1.82 -15.75
N ASP A 117 1.44 -3.13 -15.93
CA ASP A 117 0.24 -3.86 -15.52
C ASP A 117 0.03 -3.76 -14.01
N THR A 118 1.10 -3.82 -13.21
CA THR A 118 1.00 -3.67 -11.74
C THR A 118 0.53 -2.26 -11.36
N LYS A 119 1.05 -1.23 -12.03
CA LYS A 119 0.63 0.16 -11.79
C LYS A 119 -0.81 0.40 -12.25
N ASP A 120 -1.17 -0.07 -13.45
CA ASP A 120 -2.50 0.09 -14.03
C ASP A 120 -3.54 -0.71 -13.22
N GLN A 121 -3.23 -1.93 -12.79
CA GLN A 121 -4.07 -2.70 -11.85
C GLN A 121 -4.23 -1.96 -10.53
N LEU A 122 -3.20 -1.29 -10.05
CA LEU A 122 -3.26 -0.57 -8.80
C LEU A 122 -4.08 0.73 -8.93
N GLU A 123 -3.89 1.51 -9.98
CA GLU A 123 -4.70 2.71 -10.26
C GLU A 123 -6.19 2.36 -10.40
N ASN A 124 -6.49 1.17 -10.94
CA ASN A 124 -7.85 0.68 -11.17
C ASN A 124 -8.42 -0.22 -10.06
N SER A 125 -7.72 -0.43 -8.92
CA SER A 125 -8.17 -1.33 -7.85
C SER A 125 -8.37 -0.63 -6.50
N VAL A 126 -8.97 -1.36 -5.55
CA VAL A 126 -9.05 -0.98 -4.12
C VAL A 126 -7.68 -0.77 -3.48
N LEU A 127 -6.62 -1.28 -4.12
CA LEU A 127 -5.24 -1.12 -3.66
C LEU A 127 -4.61 0.19 -4.10
N ASN A 128 -5.29 1.08 -4.85
CA ASN A 128 -4.76 2.40 -5.24
C ASN A 128 -4.20 3.18 -4.03
N ALA A 129 -4.89 3.09 -2.89
CA ALA A 129 -4.45 3.70 -1.65
C ALA A 129 -3.02 3.27 -1.25
N ALA A 130 -2.55 2.07 -1.60
CA ALA A 130 -1.18 1.61 -1.30
C ALA A 130 -0.10 2.59 -1.77
N LEU A 131 -0.27 3.27 -2.92
CA LEU A 131 0.70 4.26 -3.42
C LEU A 131 0.82 5.50 -2.53
N THR A 132 -0.20 5.75 -1.73
CA THR A 132 -0.30 6.92 -0.86
C THR A 132 -0.19 6.58 0.61
N ASP A 133 -0.36 5.30 0.95
CA ASP A 133 -0.36 4.82 2.33
C ASP A 133 1.04 4.47 2.83
N PHE A 134 1.92 4.12 1.89
CA PHE A 134 3.29 3.75 2.16
C PHE A 134 4.25 4.62 1.36
N SER A 135 5.38 4.95 1.94
CA SER A 135 6.51 5.59 1.27
C SER A 135 7.77 4.87 1.68
N TYR A 136 8.81 5.08 0.90
CA TYR A 136 10.14 4.62 1.27
C TYR A 136 10.95 5.81 1.79
N ASP A 137 11.32 5.73 3.07
CA ASP A 137 12.27 6.64 3.70
C ASP A 137 13.68 6.23 3.27
N GLU A 138 14.31 7.07 2.45
CA GLU A 138 15.67 6.86 1.95
C GLU A 138 16.74 7.01 3.02
N VAL A 139 16.47 7.77 4.07
CA VAL A 139 17.40 8.02 5.16
C VAL A 139 17.42 6.82 6.10
N LEU A 140 16.23 6.33 6.45
CA LEU A 140 16.07 5.18 7.35
C LEU A 140 16.11 3.84 6.62
N ASN A 141 16.10 3.85 5.29
CA ASN A 141 16.06 2.65 4.46
C ASN A 141 14.86 1.76 4.78
N ARG A 142 13.67 2.38 4.92
CA ARG A 142 12.46 1.72 5.44
C ARG A 142 11.23 2.05 4.62
N ILE A 143 10.34 1.07 4.47
CA ILE A 143 8.96 1.31 4.06
C ILE A 143 8.20 1.78 5.29
N VAL A 144 7.81 3.06 5.27
CA VAL A 144 7.10 3.73 6.34
C VAL A 144 5.66 4.02 5.91
N SER A 145 4.74 4.02 6.87
CA SER A 145 3.40 4.55 6.61
C SER A 145 3.47 6.07 6.41
N VAL A 146 2.83 6.58 5.36
CA VAL A 146 2.89 8.00 5.02
C VAL A 146 1.80 8.77 5.76
N PRO A 147 2.11 9.92 6.37
CA PRO A 147 1.09 10.89 6.72
C PRO A 147 0.47 11.43 5.42
N PHE A 148 -0.84 11.39 5.30
CA PHE A 148 -1.52 11.70 4.05
C PHE A 148 -1.22 13.11 3.55
N SER A 149 -0.74 13.21 2.30
CA SER A 149 -0.21 14.46 1.74
C SER A 149 -1.21 15.62 1.63
N THR A 150 -2.52 15.34 1.66
CA THR A 150 -3.56 16.38 1.68
C THR A 150 -4.04 16.76 3.07
N ASP A 151 -3.74 15.94 4.09
CA ASP A 151 -3.99 16.26 5.50
C ASP A 151 -3.01 17.36 6.01
N ASP A 152 -1.90 17.57 5.29
CA ASP A 152 -0.92 18.65 5.55
C ASP A 152 -1.16 19.92 4.70
N ARG A 153 -2.18 19.96 3.82
CA ARG A 153 -2.38 21.10 2.89
C ARG A 153 -3.28 22.21 3.44
N THR A 154 -2.59 23.25 3.90
CA THR A 154 -2.89 24.70 3.75
C THR A 154 -4.22 25.23 4.30
N GLN A 155 -4.24 25.60 5.58
CA GLN A 155 -4.86 26.83 6.12
C GLN A 155 -4.18 27.15 7.47
N ASP A 156 -3.62 28.36 7.62
CA ASP A 156 -2.95 28.92 8.82
C ASP A 156 -2.04 27.96 9.62
N HIS A 157 -0.84 27.71 9.06
CA HIS A 157 0.10 26.64 9.42
C HIS A 157 0.47 26.50 10.90
N GLU A 158 0.49 27.57 11.71
CA GLU A 158 0.86 27.45 13.13
C GLU A 158 -0.37 27.13 13.99
N ALA A 159 -1.48 27.86 13.83
CA ALA A 159 -2.69 27.62 14.62
C ALA A 159 -3.28 26.23 14.36
N PHE A 160 -3.25 25.76 13.10
CA PHE A 160 -3.76 24.43 12.73
C PHE A 160 -2.88 23.29 13.28
N ALA A 161 -1.55 23.45 13.24
CA ALA A 161 -0.63 22.46 13.79
C ALA A 161 -0.70 22.40 15.32
N VAL A 162 -0.77 23.57 15.97
CA VAL A 162 -0.93 23.68 17.42
C VAL A 162 -2.27 23.10 17.87
N ASP A 163 -3.38 23.39 17.17
CA ASP A 163 -4.69 22.83 17.53
C ASP A 163 -4.74 21.30 17.34
N LYS A 164 -4.13 20.79 16.26
CA LYS A 164 -3.96 19.35 16.07
C LYS A 164 -3.15 18.72 17.21
N GLU A 165 -2.04 19.33 17.61
CA GLU A 165 -1.18 18.84 18.69
C GLU A 165 -1.92 18.88 20.03
N ASN A 166 -2.62 19.98 20.35
CA ASN A 166 -3.46 20.10 21.53
C ASN A 166 -4.56 19.04 21.57
N LEU A 167 -5.20 18.75 20.43
CA LEU A 167 -6.25 17.72 20.35
C LEU A 167 -5.66 16.32 20.53
N LEU A 168 -4.49 16.04 19.96
CA LEU A 168 -3.79 14.77 20.16
C LEU A 168 -3.35 14.58 21.62
N GLU A 169 -2.84 15.62 22.26
CA GLU A 169 -2.47 15.63 23.67
C GLU A 169 -3.70 15.44 24.56
N SER A 170 -4.78 16.18 24.30
CA SER A 170 -6.04 16.05 25.04
C SER A 170 -6.62 14.64 24.93
N LEU A 171 -6.65 14.05 23.72
CA LEU A 171 -7.10 12.68 23.52
C LEU A 171 -6.17 11.66 24.19
N ALA A 172 -4.87 11.92 24.25
CA ALA A 172 -3.91 11.07 24.96
C ALA A 172 -4.12 11.11 26.49
N GLU A 173 -4.39 12.28 27.04
CA GLU A 173 -4.74 12.48 28.46
C GLU A 173 -6.08 11.82 28.81
N GLN A 174 -7.10 12.02 27.98
CA GLN A 174 -8.40 11.36 28.16
C GLN A 174 -8.28 9.84 28.13
N ALA A 175 -7.50 9.29 27.19
CA ALA A 175 -7.24 7.86 27.15
C ALA A 175 -6.59 7.35 28.45
N ASP A 176 -5.70 8.13 29.06
CA ASP A 176 -5.06 7.79 30.33
C ASP A 176 -6.04 7.84 31.50
N LEU A 177 -6.85 8.89 31.60
CA LEU A 177 -7.87 9.05 32.63
C LEU A 177 -8.90 7.91 32.59
N ILE A 178 -9.32 7.51 31.40
CA ILE A 178 -10.23 6.37 31.20
C ILE A 178 -9.55 5.04 31.60
N VAL A 179 -8.25 4.89 31.32
CA VAL A 179 -7.49 3.70 31.74
C VAL A 179 -7.36 3.62 33.26
N GLU A 180 -7.21 4.75 33.95
CA GLU A 180 -7.11 4.82 35.41
C GLU A 180 -8.46 4.58 36.11
N SER A 181 -9.55 5.03 35.50
CA SER A 181 -10.90 4.92 36.07
C SER A 181 -11.50 3.53 35.92
N ILE A 182 -11.27 2.89 34.77
CA ILE A 182 -11.85 1.60 34.47
C ILE A 182 -11.17 0.57 35.38
N PRO A 183 -11.90 -0.07 36.30
CA PRO A 183 -11.29 -1.06 37.17
C PRO A 183 -10.68 -2.15 36.30
N ASN A 184 -9.44 -2.54 36.60
CA ASN A 184 -8.78 -3.74 36.09
C ASN A 184 -9.59 -4.98 36.53
N SER A 185 -10.76 -5.15 35.95
CA SER A 185 -11.68 -6.26 36.17
C SER A 185 -11.18 -7.45 35.37
N ALA A 186 -11.46 -8.66 35.86
CA ALA A 186 -11.08 -9.93 35.24
C ALA A 186 -11.82 -10.22 33.90
N ASN A 187 -12.52 -9.23 33.33
CA ASN A 187 -13.28 -9.37 32.10
C ASN A 187 -12.40 -9.02 30.89
N ALA A 188 -12.19 -9.99 30.00
CA ALA A 188 -11.37 -9.85 28.79
C ALA A 188 -11.69 -8.62 27.92
N PRO A 189 -12.97 -8.20 27.73
CA PRO A 189 -13.29 -6.98 26.97
C PRO A 189 -12.72 -5.70 27.60
N THR A 190 -12.74 -5.60 28.92
CA THR A 190 -12.23 -4.44 29.67
C THR A 190 -10.71 -4.35 29.59
N THR A 191 -10.02 -5.49 29.73
CA THR A 191 -8.56 -5.56 29.56
C THR A 191 -8.13 -5.12 28.16
N ARG A 192 -8.92 -5.48 27.13
CA ARG A 192 -8.65 -5.08 25.74
C ARG A 192 -8.94 -3.61 25.47
N LEU A 193 -9.99 -3.05 26.05
CA LEU A 193 -10.26 -1.60 25.97
C LEU A 193 -9.09 -0.82 26.56
N VAL A 194 -8.62 -1.24 27.74
CA VAL A 194 -7.45 -0.67 28.39
C VAL A 194 -6.19 -0.80 27.53
N SER A 195 -5.92 -1.97 26.93
CA SER A 195 -4.75 -2.12 26.05
C SER A 195 -4.85 -1.24 24.80
N THR A 196 -6.05 -1.13 24.22
CA THR A 196 -6.28 -0.31 23.01
C THR A 196 -6.13 1.17 23.32
N LEU A 197 -6.64 1.65 24.45
CA LEU A 197 -6.45 3.03 24.93
C LEU A 197 -4.98 3.35 25.20
N ARG A 198 -4.21 2.41 25.78
CA ARG A 198 -2.77 2.57 25.97
C ARG A 198 -2.01 2.66 24.63
N SER A 199 -2.36 1.81 23.67
CA SER A 199 -1.79 1.88 22.30
C SER A 199 -2.17 3.18 21.60
N TYR A 200 -3.41 3.66 21.80
CA TYR A 200 -3.90 4.93 21.25
C TYR A 200 -3.09 6.10 21.81
N LYS A 201 -2.94 6.18 23.14
CA LYS A 201 -2.09 7.17 23.83
C LYS A 201 -0.66 7.16 23.29
N LYS A 202 -0.04 5.97 23.19
CA LYS A 202 1.32 5.83 22.62
C LYS A 202 1.40 6.36 21.19
N SER A 203 0.36 6.12 20.38
CA SER A 203 0.31 6.56 18.98
C SER A 203 0.13 8.08 18.85
N CYS A 204 -0.67 8.70 19.72
CA CYS A 204 -0.80 10.16 19.77
C CYS A 204 0.50 10.87 20.16
N ALA A 205 1.28 10.28 21.07
CA ALA A 205 2.54 10.83 21.53
C ALA A 205 3.73 10.62 20.57
N SER A 206 3.51 9.98 19.42
CA SER A 206 4.53 9.83 18.39
C SER A 206 4.85 11.18 17.74
N GLU A 207 6.11 11.42 17.38
CA GLU A 207 6.54 12.63 16.64
C GLU A 207 5.78 12.78 15.32
N LYS A 208 5.39 11.65 14.70
CA LYS A 208 4.54 11.59 13.52
C LYS A 208 3.45 10.55 13.73
N PRO A 209 2.30 10.94 14.31
CA PRO A 209 1.21 10.01 14.56
C PRO A 209 0.68 9.43 13.26
N ASN A 210 0.53 8.10 13.21
CA ASN A 210 0.00 7.41 12.06
C ASN A 210 -1.55 7.52 12.04
N PRO A 211 -2.13 8.26 11.07
CA PRO A 211 -3.57 8.52 11.06
C PRO A 211 -4.41 7.25 10.92
N ARG A 212 -3.87 6.21 10.29
CA ARG A 212 -4.57 4.94 10.08
C ARG A 212 -4.63 4.11 11.35
N LEU A 213 -3.50 4.08 12.06
CA LEU A 213 -3.42 3.42 13.36
C LEU A 213 -4.37 4.13 14.34
N LEU A 214 -4.35 5.47 14.38
CA LEU A 214 -5.28 6.24 15.21
C LEU A 214 -6.76 6.00 14.84
N HIS A 215 -7.13 6.08 13.56
CA HIS A 215 -8.48 5.77 13.09
C HIS A 215 -8.93 4.37 13.53
N ARG A 216 -8.05 3.38 13.34
CA ARG A 216 -8.33 1.98 13.67
C ARG A 216 -8.52 1.78 15.16
N LEU A 217 -7.59 2.29 15.98
CA LEU A 217 -7.64 2.19 17.43
C LEU A 217 -8.88 2.92 17.98
N GLY A 218 -9.17 4.13 17.49
CA GLY A 218 -10.36 4.89 17.89
C GLY A 218 -11.67 4.19 17.49
N THR A 219 -11.72 3.57 16.32
CA THR A 219 -12.88 2.75 15.89
C THR A 219 -13.07 1.53 16.79
N LEU A 220 -11.98 0.87 17.19
CA LEU A 220 -12.02 -0.28 18.11
C LEU A 220 -12.51 0.14 19.51
N ILE A 221 -12.02 1.27 20.02
CA ILE A 221 -12.47 1.86 21.29
C ILE A 221 -13.97 2.18 21.22
N ALA A 222 -14.41 2.89 20.18
CA ALA A 222 -15.82 3.23 19.97
C ALA A 222 -16.70 1.97 19.86
N ALA A 223 -16.24 0.92 19.19
CA ALA A 223 -16.98 -0.32 19.06
C ALA A 223 -17.14 -1.07 20.39
N GLN A 224 -16.09 -1.08 21.22
CA GLN A 224 -16.11 -1.71 22.55
C GLN A 224 -16.98 -0.91 23.53
N ALA A 225 -16.83 0.42 23.54
CA ALA A 225 -17.65 1.33 24.34
C ALA A 225 -19.14 1.23 24.01
N ASN A 226 -19.48 0.94 22.75
CA ASN A 226 -20.86 0.76 22.29
C ASN A 226 -21.38 -0.68 22.42
N SER A 227 -20.63 -1.60 23.02
CA SER A 227 -21.16 -2.94 23.30
C SER A 227 -22.10 -2.92 24.49
N ASP A 228 -23.25 -3.61 24.37
CA ASP A 228 -24.25 -3.68 25.45
C ASP A 228 -23.64 -4.23 26.74
N ASP A 229 -22.79 -5.25 26.63
CA ASP A 229 -22.11 -5.86 27.78
C ASP A 229 -21.20 -4.85 28.51
N PHE A 230 -20.52 -3.96 27.78
CA PHE A 230 -19.70 -2.91 28.39
C PHE A 230 -20.56 -1.82 29.01
N ARG A 231 -21.56 -1.30 28.28
CA ARG A 231 -22.44 -0.23 28.78
C ARG A 231 -23.24 -0.65 30.03
N MET A 232 -23.57 -1.94 30.17
CA MET A 232 -24.22 -2.46 31.37
C MET A 232 -23.27 -2.64 32.56
N ALA A 233 -21.96 -2.78 32.32
CA ALA A 233 -20.96 -3.06 33.34
C ALA A 233 -20.17 -1.80 33.79
N ALA A 234 -20.08 -0.79 32.92
CA ALA A 234 -19.37 0.46 33.17
C ALA A 234 -20.21 1.45 34.00
N SER A 235 -19.54 2.38 34.69
CA SER A 235 -20.24 3.47 35.39
C SER A 235 -20.73 4.52 34.39
N ASP A 236 -21.79 5.27 34.73
CA ASP A 236 -22.28 6.38 33.91
C ASP A 236 -21.18 7.42 33.63
N TRP A 237 -20.25 7.60 34.57
CA TRP A 237 -19.10 8.49 34.39
C TRP A 237 -18.14 7.97 33.32
N ASP A 238 -17.81 6.67 33.32
CA ASP A 238 -16.92 6.06 32.31
C ASP A 238 -17.56 6.08 30.92
N VAL A 239 -18.87 5.83 30.85
CA VAL A 239 -19.63 5.90 29.59
C VAL A 239 -19.60 7.31 29.02
N ASN A 240 -19.83 8.34 29.84
CA ASN A 240 -19.76 9.73 29.40
C ASN A 240 -18.35 10.13 28.96
N ALA A 241 -17.31 9.66 29.67
CA ALA A 241 -15.92 9.91 29.29
C ALA A 241 -15.57 9.28 27.93
N LEU A 242 -16.01 8.04 27.69
CA LEU A 242 -15.83 7.37 26.40
C LEU A 242 -16.64 8.02 25.28
N ASP A 243 -17.87 8.45 25.54
CA ASP A 243 -18.68 9.17 24.56
C ASP A 243 -18.01 10.52 24.19
N GLY A 244 -17.44 11.23 25.16
CA GLY A 244 -16.62 12.43 24.93
C GLY A 244 -15.37 12.15 24.09
N PHE A 245 -14.57 11.15 24.49
CA PHE A 245 -13.39 10.71 23.75
C PHE A 245 -13.72 10.35 22.30
N THR A 246 -14.81 9.61 22.06
CA THR A 246 -15.19 9.22 20.69
C THR A 246 -15.63 10.41 19.84
N ALA A 247 -16.27 11.42 20.42
CA ALA A 247 -16.64 12.64 19.71
C ALA A 247 -15.40 13.42 19.25
N GLU A 248 -14.43 13.62 20.15
CA GLU A 248 -13.17 14.30 19.85
C GLU A 248 -12.29 13.49 18.88
N HIS A 249 -12.28 12.16 18.99
CA HIS A 249 -11.60 11.31 18.02
C HIS A 249 -12.21 11.47 16.61
N VAL A 250 -13.54 11.51 16.50
CA VAL A 250 -14.21 11.75 15.21
C VAL A 250 -13.87 13.14 14.67
N GLU A 251 -13.77 14.15 15.54
CA GLU A 251 -13.34 15.50 15.16
C GLU A 251 -11.89 15.51 14.66
N LEU A 252 -10.97 14.85 15.36
CA LEU A 252 -9.59 14.65 14.92
C LEU A 252 -9.54 14.04 13.51
N MET A 253 -10.31 12.98 13.28
CA MET A 253 -10.38 12.32 11.97
C MET A 253 -11.00 13.21 10.88
N ARG A 254 -12.00 14.02 11.21
CA ARG A 254 -12.70 14.89 10.25
C ARG A 254 -11.96 16.18 9.93
N LEU A 255 -11.24 16.74 10.88
CA LEU A 255 -10.56 18.03 10.71
C LEU A 255 -9.13 17.83 10.23
N TYR A 256 -8.41 16.90 10.86
CA TYR A 256 -6.95 16.79 10.75
C TYR A 256 -6.48 15.57 9.97
N PHE A 257 -7.31 14.52 9.85
CA PHE A 257 -6.97 13.28 9.14
C PHE A 257 -8.02 12.87 8.10
N ARG A 258 -8.42 13.82 7.25
CA ARG A 258 -9.52 13.71 6.28
C ARG A 258 -9.27 12.65 5.22
N GLU A 259 -8.08 12.64 4.65
CA GLU A 259 -7.71 11.70 3.59
C GLU A 259 -7.62 10.27 4.16
N ALA A 260 -7.14 10.13 5.41
CA ALA A 260 -7.16 8.87 6.13
C ALA A 260 -8.60 8.34 6.29
N LEU A 261 -9.50 9.20 6.76
CA LEU A 261 -10.91 8.88 6.96
C LEU A 261 -11.60 8.53 5.64
N ALA A 262 -11.38 9.33 4.58
CA ALA A 262 -11.97 9.09 3.26
C ALA A 262 -11.55 7.73 2.66
N LYS A 263 -10.27 7.37 2.80
CA LYS A 263 -9.76 6.06 2.33
C LYS A 263 -10.24 4.90 3.18
N ALA A 264 -10.41 5.09 4.49
CA ALA A 264 -11.01 4.09 5.35
C ALA A 264 -12.48 3.84 4.95
N GLN A 265 -13.25 4.90 4.73
CA GLN A 265 -14.65 4.82 4.27
C GLN A 265 -14.78 4.18 2.89
N GLN A 266 -13.83 4.45 1.98
CA GLN A 266 -13.80 3.79 0.67
C GLN A 266 -13.69 2.26 0.79
N VAL A 267 -12.88 1.78 1.73
CA VAL A 267 -12.73 0.34 2.01
C VAL A 267 -14.00 -0.25 2.63
N GLU A 268 -14.62 0.48 3.56
CA GLU A 268 -15.85 0.05 4.22
C GLU A 268 -17.02 -0.08 3.24
N ALA A 269 -17.17 0.88 2.32
CA ALA A 269 -18.24 0.93 1.33
C ALA A 269 -18.24 -0.23 0.33
N LEU A 270 -17.13 -0.98 0.23
CA LEU A 270 -17.05 -2.11 -0.68
C LEU A 270 -17.96 -3.27 -0.23
N PRO A 271 -18.69 -3.88 -1.19
CA PRO A 271 -19.57 -5.00 -0.89
C PRO A 271 -18.77 -6.13 -0.24
N MET A 272 -19.37 -6.78 0.74
CA MET A 272 -18.81 -8.01 1.29
C MET A 272 -19.12 -9.14 0.32
N ASP A 273 -18.14 -9.97 0.03
CA ASP A 273 -18.37 -11.16 -0.77
C ASP A 273 -19.04 -12.21 0.11
N ASP A 274 -20.30 -12.53 -0.19
CA ASP A 274 -21.10 -13.49 0.57
C ASP A 274 -20.58 -14.93 0.38
N GLY A 275 -19.72 -15.17 -0.63
CA GLY A 275 -19.09 -16.45 -0.94
C GLY A 275 -17.68 -16.65 -0.36
N ALA A 276 -17.15 -15.68 0.41
CA ALA A 276 -15.81 -15.78 1.00
C ALA A 276 -15.67 -17.03 1.90
N SER A 277 -14.66 -17.87 1.66
CA SER A 277 -14.44 -19.07 2.47
C SER A 277 -14.08 -18.70 3.91
N GLU A 278 -14.69 -19.37 4.89
CA GLU A 278 -14.43 -19.14 6.33
C GLU A 278 -13.05 -19.67 6.79
N GLU A 279 -12.19 -20.12 5.87
CA GLU A 279 -10.88 -20.70 6.18
C GLU A 279 -9.85 -19.66 6.64
N ILE A 280 -10.13 -18.36 6.49
CA ILE A 280 -9.22 -17.32 6.98
C ILE A 280 -9.37 -17.14 8.49
N THR A 281 -8.25 -17.26 9.17
CA THR A 281 -8.13 -17.23 10.63
C THR A 281 -7.27 -16.05 11.10
N ALA A 282 -7.26 -15.82 12.41
CA ALA A 282 -6.38 -14.83 13.04
C ALA A 282 -4.90 -15.13 12.77
N ASP A 283 -4.53 -16.41 12.70
CA ASP A 283 -3.16 -16.86 12.50
C ASP A 283 -2.59 -16.40 11.17
N ASP A 284 -3.41 -16.25 10.12
CA ASP A 284 -2.98 -15.72 8.84
C ASP A 284 -2.47 -14.27 8.96
N PHE A 285 -3.11 -13.46 9.80
CA PHE A 285 -2.69 -12.09 10.06
C PHE A 285 -1.50 -12.01 11.01
N PHE A 286 -1.42 -12.89 12.02
CA PHE A 286 -0.25 -12.98 12.89
C PHE A 286 0.99 -13.42 12.11
N GLN A 287 0.88 -14.44 11.26
CA GLN A 287 1.96 -14.89 10.38
C GLN A 287 2.40 -13.79 9.42
N ALA A 288 1.45 -13.05 8.83
CA ALA A 288 1.78 -11.90 7.99
C ALA A 288 2.51 -10.81 8.79
N ALA A 289 2.07 -10.50 10.00
CA ALA A 289 2.71 -9.52 10.87
C ALA A 289 4.12 -9.93 11.28
N ASP A 290 4.32 -11.20 11.62
CA ASP A 290 5.63 -11.73 12.00
C ASP A 290 6.56 -11.79 10.79
N ALA A 291 6.06 -12.19 9.62
CA ALA A 291 6.82 -12.15 8.38
C ALA A 291 7.29 -10.72 8.08
N VAL A 292 6.38 -9.73 8.06
CA VAL A 292 6.71 -8.31 7.85
C VAL A 292 7.65 -7.78 8.94
N GLY A 293 7.35 -8.07 10.20
CA GLY A 293 8.11 -7.58 11.36
C GLY A 293 9.46 -8.25 11.57
N SER A 294 9.73 -9.41 10.95
CA SER A 294 11.01 -10.14 11.02
C SER A 294 12.00 -9.72 9.93
N VAL A 295 11.53 -8.98 8.93
CA VAL A 295 12.37 -8.53 7.82
C VAL A 295 13.44 -7.56 8.29
N ARG A 296 14.71 -7.87 7.98
CA ARG A 296 15.87 -7.02 8.27
C ARG A 296 16.74 -6.78 7.03
N THR A 297 17.39 -5.62 6.97
CA THR A 297 18.47 -5.33 6.02
C THR A 297 19.70 -6.20 6.32
N PRO A 298 20.69 -6.28 5.42
CA PRO A 298 21.96 -6.96 5.69
C PRO A 298 22.69 -6.41 6.91
N GLU A 299 22.48 -5.14 7.25
CA GLU A 299 23.02 -4.48 8.45
C GLU A 299 22.20 -4.76 9.73
N GLY A 300 21.09 -5.50 9.63
CA GLY A 300 20.25 -5.89 10.76
C GLY A 300 19.15 -4.87 11.12
N GLU A 301 18.89 -3.86 10.30
CA GLU A 301 17.84 -2.87 10.54
C GLU A 301 16.48 -3.34 10.02
N PRO A 302 15.35 -3.01 10.66
CA PRO A 302 14.02 -3.34 10.13
C PRO A 302 13.78 -2.63 8.80
N VAL A 303 13.14 -3.33 7.86
CA VAL A 303 12.77 -2.78 6.54
C VAL A 303 11.38 -2.15 6.55
N PHE A 304 10.47 -2.68 7.37
CA PHE A 304 9.12 -2.15 7.53
C PHE A 304 9.02 -1.41 8.85
N ASP A 305 8.22 -0.35 8.86
CA ASP A 305 7.82 0.31 10.09
C ASP A 305 7.07 -0.66 11.02
N GLU A 306 7.29 -0.50 12.33
CA GLU A 306 6.67 -1.30 13.38
C GLU A 306 5.13 -1.15 13.36
N ASP A 307 4.64 0.01 12.95
CA ASP A 307 3.21 0.28 12.81
C ASP A 307 2.51 -0.69 11.84
N ILE A 308 3.21 -1.12 10.77
CA ILE A 308 2.65 -2.03 9.78
C ILE A 308 2.38 -3.41 10.41
N ALA A 309 3.36 -3.93 11.14
CA ALA A 309 3.21 -5.20 11.87
C ALA A 309 2.18 -5.08 13.00
N THR A 310 2.17 -3.94 13.71
CA THR A 310 1.21 -3.68 14.79
C THR A 310 -0.22 -3.69 14.28
N LEU A 311 -0.51 -3.02 13.17
CA LEU A 311 -1.83 -3.04 12.53
C LEU A 311 -2.29 -4.45 12.14
N LEU A 312 -1.39 -5.26 11.59
CA LEU A 312 -1.70 -6.66 11.22
C LEU A 312 -2.00 -7.52 12.45
N ARG A 313 -1.24 -7.36 13.55
CA ARG A 313 -1.52 -8.05 14.82
C ARG A 313 -2.85 -7.61 15.43
N ASP A 314 -3.18 -6.33 15.37
CA ASP A 314 -4.45 -5.82 15.87
C ASP A 314 -5.65 -6.36 15.09
N ILE A 315 -5.51 -6.49 13.76
CA ILE A 315 -6.49 -7.17 12.91
C ILE A 315 -6.61 -8.65 13.31
N GLY A 316 -5.50 -9.37 13.46
CA GLY A 316 -5.49 -10.76 13.91
C GLY A 316 -6.20 -10.93 15.26
N GLY A 317 -5.91 -10.05 16.22
CA GLY A 317 -6.57 -10.01 17.52
C GLY A 317 -8.07 -9.77 17.42
N GLU A 318 -8.53 -8.84 16.57
CA GLU A 318 -9.97 -8.66 16.32
C GLU A 318 -10.63 -9.91 15.74
N VAL A 319 -10.00 -10.55 14.75
CA VAL A 319 -10.54 -11.77 14.13
C VAL A 319 -10.64 -12.92 15.14
N ARG A 320 -9.61 -13.10 15.97
CA ARG A 320 -9.60 -14.13 17.02
C ARG A 320 -10.72 -13.88 18.01
N ASP A 321 -10.81 -12.66 18.54
CA ASP A 321 -11.75 -12.34 19.60
C ASP A 321 -13.20 -12.37 19.10
N LEU A 322 -13.47 -11.95 17.86
CA LEU A 322 -14.79 -12.14 17.25
C LEU A 322 -15.11 -13.63 17.04
N SER A 323 -14.11 -14.45 16.73
CA SER A 323 -14.29 -15.91 16.61
C SER A 323 -14.63 -16.55 17.96
N GLU A 324 -13.92 -16.17 19.03
CA GLU A 324 -14.22 -16.60 20.40
C GLU A 324 -15.61 -16.12 20.83
N ALA A 325 -15.95 -14.85 20.59
CA ALA A 325 -17.27 -14.30 20.91
C ALA A 325 -18.41 -15.04 20.19
N ILE A 326 -18.21 -15.45 18.93
CA ILE A 326 -19.19 -16.27 18.19
C ILE A 326 -19.37 -17.63 18.86
N GLN A 327 -18.30 -18.25 19.36
CA GLN A 327 -18.35 -19.55 20.05
C GLN A 327 -19.08 -19.46 21.40
N PHE A 328 -18.89 -18.38 22.16
CA PHE A 328 -19.48 -18.19 23.48
C PHE A 328 -20.88 -17.57 23.46
N THR A 329 -21.30 -16.96 22.35
CA THR A 329 -22.65 -16.39 22.20
C THR A 329 -23.66 -17.50 21.92
N MET A 330 -24.78 -17.54 22.64
CA MET A 330 -25.86 -18.52 22.38
C MET A 330 -26.96 -17.99 21.44
N ASP A 331 -27.13 -16.67 21.35
CA ASP A 331 -28.12 -16.02 20.48
C ASP A 331 -27.66 -16.00 19.01
N GLU A 332 -28.39 -16.69 18.13
CA GLU A 332 -28.10 -16.75 16.70
C GLU A 332 -28.16 -15.39 16.00
N ARG A 333 -29.02 -14.47 16.45
CA ARG A 333 -29.09 -13.12 15.87
C ARG A 333 -27.80 -12.35 16.17
N ARG A 334 -27.32 -12.46 17.42
CA ARG A 334 -26.06 -11.86 17.85
C ARG A 334 -24.85 -12.54 17.20
N LYS A 335 -24.86 -13.86 17.02
CA LYS A 335 -23.83 -14.58 16.23
C LYS A 335 -23.74 -14.06 14.81
N GLU A 336 -24.86 -13.82 14.14
CA GLU A 336 -24.84 -13.33 12.76
C GLU A 336 -24.23 -11.93 12.65
N VAL A 337 -24.52 -11.04 13.60
CA VAL A 337 -23.87 -9.73 13.70
C VAL A 337 -22.36 -9.88 13.90
N LEU A 338 -21.93 -10.79 14.78
CA LEU A 338 -20.51 -11.06 15.03
C LEU A 338 -19.82 -11.70 13.82
N ARG A 339 -20.45 -12.63 13.11
CA ARG A 339 -19.94 -13.22 11.86
C ARG A 339 -19.75 -12.14 10.80
N ARG A 340 -20.74 -11.27 10.63
CA ARG A 340 -20.67 -10.13 9.69
C ARG A 340 -19.49 -9.21 10.01
N ARG A 341 -19.31 -8.87 11.30
CA ARG A 341 -18.17 -8.08 11.77
C ARG A 341 -16.84 -8.78 11.54
N ARG A 342 -16.76 -10.09 11.82
CA ARG A 342 -15.55 -10.89 11.57
C ARG A 342 -15.18 -10.84 10.09
N ARG A 343 -16.14 -11.03 9.19
CA ARG A 343 -15.89 -10.92 7.74
C ARG A 343 -15.40 -9.53 7.33
N GLN A 344 -15.96 -8.46 7.93
CA GLN A 344 -15.50 -7.10 7.67
C GLN A 344 -14.05 -6.87 8.16
N ALA A 345 -13.70 -7.37 9.35
CA ALA A 345 -12.33 -7.31 9.86
C ALA A 345 -11.36 -8.06 8.94
N ILE A 346 -11.73 -9.26 8.49
CA ILE A 346 -10.94 -10.05 7.54
C ILE A 346 -10.80 -9.30 6.21
N LYS A 347 -11.87 -8.74 5.63
CA LYS A 347 -11.83 -7.93 4.41
C LYS A 347 -10.81 -6.79 4.53
N ASN A 348 -10.93 -6.00 5.60
CA ASN A 348 -10.06 -4.85 5.84
C ASN A 348 -8.60 -5.27 6.01
N GLY A 349 -8.36 -6.35 6.75
CA GLY A 349 -7.04 -6.95 6.88
C GLY A 349 -6.46 -7.44 5.57
N SER A 350 -7.29 -8.07 4.74
CA SER A 350 -6.88 -8.63 3.46
C SER A 350 -6.44 -7.54 2.48
N ILE A 351 -7.19 -6.44 2.45
CA ILE A 351 -6.83 -5.24 1.69
C ILE A 351 -5.51 -4.66 2.22
N TYR A 352 -5.31 -4.61 3.54
CA TYR A 352 -4.07 -4.08 4.11
C TYR A 352 -2.84 -4.93 3.74
N VAL A 353 -2.94 -6.26 3.86
CA VAL A 353 -1.89 -7.20 3.41
C VAL A 353 -1.60 -7.01 1.91
N GLY A 354 -2.65 -6.89 1.10
CA GLY A 354 -2.51 -6.58 -0.32
C GLY A 354 -1.75 -5.29 -0.58
N ARG A 355 -2.11 -4.20 0.11
CA ARG A 355 -1.42 -2.91 -0.06
C ARG A 355 0.07 -3.02 0.28
N VAL A 356 0.43 -3.72 1.35
CA VAL A 356 1.84 -3.94 1.75
C VAL A 356 2.59 -4.71 0.68
N LEU A 357 2.04 -5.82 0.19
CA LEU A 357 2.66 -6.64 -0.85
C LEU A 357 2.84 -5.87 -2.16
N PHE A 358 1.78 -5.22 -2.64
CA PHE A 358 1.83 -4.50 -3.91
C PHE A 358 2.80 -3.32 -3.86
N PHE A 359 2.82 -2.57 -2.76
CA PHE A 359 3.77 -1.47 -2.59
C PHE A 359 5.22 -1.99 -2.57
N SER A 360 5.47 -3.09 -1.86
CA SER A 360 6.79 -3.69 -1.78
C SER A 360 7.23 -4.27 -3.14
N ALA A 361 6.32 -4.93 -3.87
CA ALA A 361 6.54 -5.44 -5.22
C ALA A 361 6.85 -4.33 -6.22
N PHE A 362 6.12 -3.22 -6.17
CA PHE A 362 6.38 -2.04 -7.00
C PHE A 362 7.77 -1.45 -6.74
N PHE A 363 8.18 -1.39 -5.48
CA PHE A 363 9.48 -0.84 -5.07
C PHE A 363 10.66 -1.67 -5.60
N ILE A 364 10.55 -3.00 -5.57
CA ILE A 364 11.55 -3.94 -6.08
C ILE A 364 11.92 -3.63 -7.53
N VAL A 365 10.96 -3.18 -8.33
CA VAL A 365 11.10 -3.08 -9.79
C VAL A 365 11.35 -1.63 -10.23
N ALA A 366 10.89 -0.63 -9.48
CA ALA A 366 11.03 0.78 -9.84
C ALA A 366 12.41 1.41 -9.49
N LEU A 367 13.24 0.76 -8.67
CA LEU A 367 14.49 1.33 -8.14
C LEU A 367 15.74 0.43 -8.30
N PRO A 368 16.20 0.16 -9.53
CA PRO A 368 17.42 -0.63 -9.77
C PRO A 368 18.75 0.09 -9.41
N GLY A 369 18.70 1.36 -8.98
CA GLY A 369 19.89 2.23 -8.81
C GLY A 369 20.43 2.38 -7.38
N THR A 370 19.70 1.96 -6.35
CA THR A 370 20.15 1.95 -4.96
C THR A 370 20.69 0.57 -4.61
N PHE A 371 21.87 0.26 -5.15
CA PHE A 371 22.53 -1.06 -5.18
C PHE A 371 22.72 -1.79 -3.82
N GLY A 372 22.42 -1.17 -2.67
CA GLY A 372 22.41 -1.85 -1.37
C GLY A 372 21.02 -2.31 -0.89
N VAL A 373 19.95 -1.65 -1.34
CA VAL A 373 18.62 -1.71 -0.71
C VAL A 373 17.60 -2.43 -1.56
N ALA A 374 17.55 -2.16 -2.86
CA ALA A 374 16.62 -2.87 -3.74
C ALA A 374 16.92 -4.38 -3.73
N GLY A 375 18.20 -4.75 -3.62
CA GLY A 375 18.62 -6.13 -3.38
C GLY A 375 18.18 -6.69 -2.02
N SER A 376 18.06 -5.88 -0.96
CA SER A 376 17.57 -6.35 0.34
C SER A 376 16.05 -6.53 0.35
N ILE A 377 15.26 -5.56 -0.10
CA ILE A 377 13.77 -5.67 -0.10
C ILE A 377 13.29 -6.74 -1.10
N ALA A 378 13.95 -6.84 -2.25
CA ALA A 378 13.64 -7.85 -3.26
C ALA A 378 14.13 -9.24 -2.87
N SER A 379 15.34 -9.35 -2.31
CA SER A 379 15.75 -10.60 -1.68
C SER A 379 14.85 -10.91 -0.48
N ILE A 380 14.28 -9.97 0.26
CA ILE A 380 13.45 -10.29 1.41
C ILE A 380 12.11 -10.92 1.01
N LEU A 381 11.42 -10.37 0.02
CA LEU A 381 10.16 -10.95 -0.45
C LEU A 381 10.39 -12.22 -1.29
N GLY A 382 11.49 -12.28 -2.03
CA GLY A 382 11.92 -13.48 -2.78
C GLY A 382 12.56 -14.58 -1.93
N VAL A 383 13.32 -14.24 -0.88
CA VAL A 383 13.94 -15.17 0.09
C VAL A 383 12.89 -15.66 1.08
N ALA A 384 11.89 -14.84 1.44
CA ALA A 384 10.72 -15.32 2.16
C ALA A 384 9.92 -16.38 1.38
N GLU A 385 9.94 -16.35 0.04
CA GLU A 385 9.40 -17.44 -0.80
C GLU A 385 10.35 -18.64 -0.94
N ILE A 386 11.67 -18.42 -1.00
CA ILE A 386 12.66 -19.50 -1.20
C ILE A 386 12.93 -20.29 0.09
N LEU A 387 12.84 -19.67 1.28
CA LEU A 387 13.17 -20.30 2.56
C LEU A 387 11.96 -20.83 3.35
N ALA A 388 10.73 -20.40 3.07
CA ALA A 388 9.56 -20.82 3.84
C ALA A 388 8.25 -20.85 3.01
N PRO A 389 7.68 -22.04 2.70
CA PRO A 389 6.28 -22.15 2.29
C PRO A 389 5.38 -21.62 3.43
N GLY A 390 4.60 -20.56 3.18
CA GLY A 390 3.83 -19.80 4.19
C GLY A 390 3.98 -18.27 4.15
N SER A 391 4.65 -17.71 3.14
CA SER A 391 4.93 -16.28 2.99
C SER A 391 3.68 -15.37 2.91
N VAL A 392 3.89 -14.05 3.07
CA VAL A 392 2.86 -13.00 2.88
C VAL A 392 2.13 -13.15 1.54
N ARG A 393 2.82 -13.62 0.48
CA ARG A 393 2.22 -13.88 -0.84
C ARG A 393 1.27 -15.08 -0.84
N SER A 394 1.62 -16.17 -0.15
CA SER A 394 0.75 -17.33 0.00
C SER A 394 -0.49 -16.99 0.84
N ILE A 395 -0.30 -16.18 1.88
CA ILE A 395 -1.39 -15.61 2.67
C ILE A 395 -2.26 -14.75 1.74
N TYR A 396 -1.68 -13.83 0.96
CA TYR A 396 -2.44 -13.00 0.02
C TYR A 396 -3.19 -13.78 -1.05
N SER A 397 -2.62 -14.87 -1.56
CA SER A 397 -3.29 -15.71 -2.56
C SER A 397 -4.51 -16.43 -1.95
N ARG A 398 -4.39 -16.89 -0.69
CA ARG A 398 -5.53 -17.41 0.08
C ARG A 398 -6.57 -16.33 0.39
N LEU A 399 -6.10 -15.14 0.80
CA LEU A 399 -6.96 -13.98 1.06
C LEU A 399 -7.71 -13.55 -0.21
N GLN A 400 -7.04 -13.58 -1.36
CA GLN A 400 -7.63 -13.28 -2.66
C GLN A 400 -8.66 -14.32 -3.07
N ALA A 401 -8.39 -15.61 -2.83
CA ALA A 401 -9.37 -16.67 -3.10
C ALA A 401 -10.67 -16.48 -2.30
N ALA A 402 -10.57 -15.96 -1.07
CA ALA A 402 -11.74 -15.61 -0.27
C ALA A 402 -12.33 -14.23 -0.60
N PHE A 403 -11.51 -13.27 -1.04
CA PHE A 403 -11.91 -11.91 -1.41
C PHE A 403 -11.43 -11.58 -2.82
N PRO A 404 -12.15 -12.02 -3.88
CA PRO A 404 -11.83 -11.78 -5.29
C PRO A 404 -11.73 -10.30 -5.69
N ILE A 405 -12.21 -9.39 -4.83
CA ILE A 405 -12.00 -7.94 -4.99
C ILE A 405 -10.52 -7.52 -4.94
N LEU A 406 -9.67 -8.38 -4.38
CA LEU A 406 -8.23 -8.22 -4.41
C LEU A 406 -7.70 -8.56 -5.82
N PRO A 407 -6.88 -7.67 -6.43
CA PRO A 407 -6.31 -7.94 -7.75
C PRO A 407 -5.37 -9.15 -7.72
N SER A 408 -5.34 -9.92 -8.81
CA SER A 408 -4.40 -11.03 -8.94
C SER A 408 -3.00 -10.52 -9.01
N LEU A 409 -2.10 -11.16 -8.25
CA LEU A 409 -0.68 -10.96 -8.47
C LEU A 409 -0.36 -11.36 -9.91
N PRO A 410 0.54 -10.64 -10.59
CA PRO A 410 1.03 -11.08 -11.90
C PRO A 410 1.53 -12.53 -11.78
N ALA A 411 1.06 -13.38 -12.68
CA ALA A 411 1.44 -14.78 -12.71
C ALA A 411 2.96 -14.87 -12.86
N SER A 412 3.63 -15.61 -11.98
CA SER A 412 4.96 -16.10 -12.34
C SER A 412 4.75 -17.24 -13.35
N ASP A 413 5.49 -17.24 -14.46
CA ASP A 413 5.39 -18.20 -15.59
C ASP A 413 5.55 -19.69 -15.20
N ARG A 414 5.54 -20.06 -13.92
CA ARG A 414 5.58 -21.45 -13.47
C ARG A 414 4.28 -22.21 -13.74
N ASP A 415 3.15 -21.52 -13.92
CA ASP A 415 1.85 -22.20 -14.17
C ASP A 415 1.57 -22.49 -15.66
N GLU A 416 2.38 -21.98 -16.60
CA GLU A 416 2.23 -22.37 -18.02
C GLU A 416 2.90 -23.71 -18.34
N ASN A 417 3.96 -24.10 -17.63
CA ASN A 417 4.64 -25.38 -17.88
C ASN A 417 3.91 -26.60 -17.31
N ASP A 418 2.94 -26.43 -16.40
CA ASP A 418 2.16 -27.55 -15.85
C ASP A 418 0.86 -27.84 -16.64
N ARG A 419 0.50 -27.01 -17.62
CA ARG A 419 -0.67 -27.25 -18.48
C ARG A 419 -0.38 -28.05 -19.75
N ASP A 420 0.87 -28.11 -20.21
CA ASP A 420 1.25 -28.86 -21.41
C ASP A 420 1.73 -30.31 -21.14
N GLY A 421 1.70 -30.77 -19.88
CA GLY A 421 2.08 -32.14 -19.49
C GLY A 421 1.03 -33.23 -19.72
N LYS A 422 -0.10 -32.95 -20.40
CA LYS A 422 -1.12 -33.96 -20.75
C LYS A 422 -1.66 -33.77 -22.17
N SER A 423 -0.83 -34.03 -23.18
CA SER A 423 -1.28 -34.63 -24.44
C SER A 423 -0.11 -35.12 -25.31
N HIS A 424 0.45 -36.28 -24.95
CA HIS A 424 0.60 -37.47 -25.80
C HIS A 424 1.61 -38.46 -25.21
#